data_AF-A0A0W8CWK5-F1
#
_entry.id   AF-A0A0W8CWK5-F1
#
_cell.length_a   1.000
_cell.length_b   1.000
_cell.length_c   1.000
_cell.angle_alpha   90.00
_cell.angle_beta   90.00
_cell.angle_gamma   90.00
#
_symmetry.space_group_name_H-M   'P 1'
#
loop_
_entity.id
_entity.type
_entity.pdbx_description
1 polymer ?
#
loop_
_entity_poly.entity_id
_entity_poly.type
_entity_poly.pdbx_seq_one_letter_code
_entity_poly.pdbx_strand_id
1 'polypeptide(L)'
;MNSAAGNGHLDVVKWLHANRTEGCTTRAMDRAAGNGHLEMVEWLHRNRSEGCTTNAMDLAAANGYLKVVKWLYVNRSEGCTVKAFEKAMQNSHLRVAWWLHARYPKWNPSIDTLQIKPPDQFDILLFLDEHFPNIYDTQDYDQPVLAVVTEPDDRHAMTWMREKHNIIIEDHDP
;
A
#
# COMPACT_ATOMS: atom_id res chain seq x y z
N MET A 1 -25.08 -9.31 -3.72
CA MET A 1 -23.81 -10.06 -3.88
C MET A 1 -22.58 -9.27 -3.42
N ASN A 2 -22.44 -7.98 -3.77
CA ASN A 2 -21.27 -7.15 -3.42
C ASN A 2 -20.80 -7.23 -1.96
N SER A 3 -21.72 -7.09 -0.99
CA SER A 3 -21.34 -7.14 0.43
C SER A 3 -20.88 -8.53 0.87
N ALA A 4 -21.53 -9.60 0.38
CA ALA A 4 -21.12 -10.97 0.67
C ALA A 4 -19.72 -11.28 0.11
N ALA A 5 -19.43 -10.80 -1.11
CA ALA A 5 -18.11 -10.90 -1.71
C ALA A 5 -17.04 -10.14 -0.90
N GLY A 6 -17.35 -8.89 -0.54
CA GLY A 6 -16.45 -8.06 0.28
C GLY A 6 -16.13 -8.65 1.65
N ASN A 7 -17.07 -9.40 2.25
CA ASN A 7 -16.87 -10.07 3.54
C ASN A 7 -16.38 -11.53 3.41
N GLY A 8 -16.04 -11.99 2.21
CA GLY A 8 -15.47 -13.33 1.99
C GLY A 8 -16.45 -14.49 2.14
N HIS A 9 -17.77 -14.23 2.14
CA HIS A 9 -18.80 -15.26 2.26
C HIS A 9 -19.01 -16.01 0.94
N LEU A 10 -18.06 -16.86 0.56
CA LEU A 10 -18.02 -17.54 -0.73
C LEU A 10 -19.24 -18.40 -1.00
N ASP A 11 -19.71 -19.15 0.00
CA ASP A 11 -20.89 -20.01 -0.17
C ASP A 11 -22.16 -19.22 -0.43
N VAL A 12 -22.31 -18.06 0.24
CA VAL A 12 -23.41 -17.13 -0.01
C VAL A 12 -23.32 -16.55 -1.42
N VAL A 13 -22.12 -16.18 -1.88
CA VAL A 13 -21.92 -15.67 -3.25
C VAL A 13 -22.24 -16.73 -4.30
N LYS A 14 -21.79 -17.98 -4.13
CA LYS A 14 -22.13 -19.12 -5.00
C LYS A 14 -23.63 -19.36 -5.04
N TRP A 15 -24.30 -19.35 -3.87
CA TRP A 15 -25.75 -19.50 -3.80
C TRP A 15 -26.49 -18.36 -4.50
N LEU A 16 -26.09 -17.11 -4.25
CA LEU A 16 -26.67 -15.94 -4.92
C LEU A 16 -26.45 -16.02 -6.44
N HIS A 17 -25.28 -16.44 -6.89
CA HIS A 17 -25.00 -16.58 -8.32
C HIS A 17 -25.87 -17.64 -9.01
N ALA A 18 -26.12 -18.77 -8.35
CA ALA A 18 -26.94 -19.85 -8.90
C ALA A 18 -28.46 -19.58 -8.83
N ASN A 19 -28.92 -18.78 -7.86
CA ASN A 19 -30.35 -18.66 -7.54
C ASN A 19 -30.94 -17.26 -7.82
N ARG A 20 -30.12 -16.27 -8.18
CA ARG A 20 -30.51 -14.87 -8.33
C ARG A 20 -29.93 -14.27 -9.62
N THR A 21 -30.61 -13.30 -10.21
CA THR A 21 -30.25 -12.68 -11.51
C THR A 21 -29.70 -11.27 -11.37
N GLU A 22 -29.80 -10.68 -10.17
CA GLU A 22 -29.38 -9.31 -9.84
C GLU A 22 -27.87 -9.09 -10.01
N GLY A 23 -27.07 -10.15 -9.92
CA GLY A 23 -25.63 -10.11 -10.16
C GLY A 23 -24.83 -9.32 -9.13
N CYS A 24 -23.69 -8.78 -9.58
CA CYS A 24 -22.80 -7.94 -8.78
C CYS A 24 -22.28 -6.75 -9.59
N THR A 25 -21.42 -5.94 -8.99
CA THR A 25 -20.67 -4.90 -9.71
C THR A 25 -19.19 -5.06 -9.42
N THR A 26 -18.34 -4.26 -10.07
CA THR A 26 -16.88 -4.21 -9.82
C THR A 26 -16.52 -4.10 -8.33
N ARG A 27 -17.40 -3.48 -7.52
CA ARG A 27 -17.27 -3.37 -6.06
C ARG A 27 -17.14 -4.72 -5.35
N ALA A 28 -17.68 -5.80 -5.92
CA ALA A 28 -17.54 -7.14 -5.34
C ALA A 28 -16.07 -7.58 -5.33
N MET A 29 -15.39 -7.49 -6.47
CA MET A 29 -13.98 -7.87 -6.57
C MET A 29 -13.07 -6.84 -5.90
N ASP A 30 -13.35 -5.54 -6.03
CA ASP A 30 -12.58 -4.48 -5.36
C ASP A 30 -12.55 -4.67 -3.85
N ARG A 31 -13.70 -4.95 -3.22
CA ARG A 31 -13.80 -5.17 -1.77
C ARG A 31 -13.21 -6.51 -1.36
N ALA A 32 -13.46 -7.57 -2.12
CA ALA A 32 -12.87 -8.89 -1.84
C ALA A 32 -11.33 -8.81 -1.86
N ALA A 33 -10.76 -8.11 -2.84
CA ALA A 33 -9.33 -7.89 -2.94
C ALA A 33 -8.81 -7.02 -1.79
N GLY A 34 -9.48 -5.90 -1.52
CA GLY A 34 -9.16 -5.00 -0.42
C GLY A 34 -9.22 -5.66 0.96
N ASN A 35 -10.00 -6.72 1.13
CA ASN A 35 -10.11 -7.49 2.37
C ASN A 35 -9.33 -8.82 2.36
N GLY A 36 -8.49 -9.05 1.35
CA GLY A 36 -7.57 -10.20 1.33
C GLY A 36 -8.20 -11.54 0.95
N HIS A 37 -9.45 -11.55 0.47
CA HIS A 37 -10.20 -12.76 0.13
C HIS A 37 -9.81 -13.30 -1.25
N LEU A 38 -8.59 -13.84 -1.37
CA LEU A 38 -8.06 -14.33 -2.65
C LEU A 38 -8.97 -15.36 -3.34
N GLU A 39 -9.51 -16.33 -2.59
CA GLU A 39 -10.41 -17.35 -3.15
C GLU A 39 -11.68 -16.72 -3.76
N MET A 40 -12.21 -15.69 -3.11
CA MET A 40 -13.35 -14.92 -3.64
C MET A 40 -12.97 -14.17 -4.92
N VAL A 41 -11.79 -13.53 -4.95
CA VAL A 41 -11.28 -12.82 -6.14
C VAL A 41 -11.14 -13.77 -7.32
N GLU A 42 -10.52 -14.93 -7.10
CA GLU A 42 -10.39 -15.98 -8.12
C GLU A 42 -11.74 -16.47 -8.62
N TRP A 43 -12.68 -16.71 -7.70
CA TRP A 43 -14.01 -17.17 -8.04
C TRP A 43 -14.78 -16.13 -8.86
N LEU A 44 -14.77 -14.87 -8.43
CA LEU A 44 -15.41 -13.76 -9.15
C LEU A 44 -14.80 -13.62 -10.54
N HIS A 45 -13.48 -13.70 -10.68
CA HIS A 45 -12.82 -13.61 -11.99
C HIS A 45 -13.23 -14.72 -12.96
N ARG A 46 -13.39 -15.96 -12.46
CA ARG A 46 -13.74 -17.11 -13.31
C ARG A 46 -15.23 -17.16 -13.67
N ASN A 47 -16.12 -16.61 -12.83
CA ASN A 47 -17.57 -16.81 -12.93
C ASN A 47 -18.36 -15.53 -13.27
N ARG A 48 -17.71 -14.36 -13.24
CA ARG A 48 -18.35 -13.05 -13.45
C ARG A 48 -17.56 -12.22 -14.46
N SER A 49 -18.28 -11.40 -15.24
CA SER A 49 -17.70 -10.55 -16.28
C SER A 49 -17.54 -9.09 -15.87
N GLU A 50 -18.08 -8.70 -14.71
CA GLU A 50 -18.03 -7.32 -14.21
C GLU A 50 -16.61 -6.84 -13.93
N GLY A 51 -15.68 -7.74 -13.60
CA GLY A 51 -14.28 -7.42 -13.36
C GLY A 51 -14.03 -6.63 -12.08
N CYS A 52 -12.99 -5.79 -12.10
CA CYS A 52 -12.62 -4.90 -11.01
C CYS A 52 -12.25 -3.50 -11.52
N THR A 53 -11.85 -2.63 -10.61
CA THR A 53 -11.20 -1.36 -10.92
C THR A 53 -9.78 -1.36 -10.34
N THR A 54 -9.02 -0.27 -10.54
CA THR A 54 -7.71 -0.09 -9.87
C THR A 54 -7.82 -0.18 -8.35
N ASN A 55 -9.00 0.08 -7.77
CA ASN A 55 -9.24 -0.04 -6.33
C ASN A 55 -8.95 -1.44 -5.80
N ALA A 56 -9.14 -2.51 -6.60
CA ALA A 56 -8.85 -3.86 -6.14
C ALA A 56 -7.39 -4.01 -5.73
N MET A 57 -6.46 -3.56 -6.58
CA MET A 57 -5.03 -3.67 -6.30
C MET A 57 -4.57 -2.58 -5.32
N ASP A 58 -5.11 -1.35 -5.42
CA ASP A 58 -4.78 -0.25 -4.50
C ASP A 58 -5.15 -0.59 -3.05
N LEU A 59 -6.36 -1.13 -2.82
CA LEU A 59 -6.81 -1.52 -1.48
C LEU A 59 -6.08 -2.79 -0.99
N ALA A 60 -5.86 -3.77 -1.87
CA ALA A 60 -5.09 -4.96 -1.51
C ALA A 60 -3.66 -4.59 -1.08
N ALA A 61 -3.06 -3.60 -1.75
CA ALA A 61 -1.74 -3.11 -1.41
C ALA A 61 -1.73 -2.31 -0.10
N ALA A 62 -2.68 -1.40 0.07
CA ALA A 62 -2.85 -0.60 1.29
C ALA A 62 -3.10 -1.47 2.53
N ASN A 63 -3.63 -2.68 2.38
CA ASN A 63 -3.87 -3.61 3.49
C ASN A 63 -2.89 -4.80 3.52
N GLY A 64 -1.80 -4.75 2.75
CA GLY A 64 -0.69 -5.70 2.87
C GLY A 64 -0.92 -7.08 2.25
N TYR A 65 -1.97 -7.25 1.44
CA TYR A 65 -2.35 -8.53 0.85
C TYR A 65 -1.53 -8.86 -0.41
N LEU A 66 -0.22 -9.09 -0.24
CA LEU A 66 0.73 -9.35 -1.33
C LEU A 66 0.29 -10.48 -2.29
N LYS A 67 -0.33 -11.54 -1.76
CA LYS A 67 -0.83 -12.66 -2.60
C LYS A 67 -1.92 -12.19 -3.56
N VAL A 68 -2.83 -11.34 -3.08
CA VAL A 68 -3.90 -10.75 -3.90
C VAL A 68 -3.32 -9.79 -4.92
N VAL A 69 -2.38 -8.92 -4.52
CA VAL A 69 -1.70 -7.98 -5.43
C VAL A 69 -1.00 -8.72 -6.58
N LYS A 70 -0.21 -9.75 -6.26
CA LYS A 70 0.45 -10.59 -7.28
C LYS A 70 -0.54 -11.27 -8.21
N TRP A 71 -1.63 -11.79 -7.66
CA TRP A 71 -2.65 -12.46 -8.45
C TRP A 71 -3.36 -11.49 -9.40
N LEU A 72 -3.78 -10.33 -8.90
CA LEU A 72 -4.41 -9.28 -9.70
C LEU A 72 -3.48 -8.80 -10.81
N TYR A 73 -2.20 -8.61 -10.52
CA TYR A 73 -1.22 -8.17 -11.53
C TYR A 73 -1.07 -9.15 -12.71
N VAL A 74 -1.15 -10.45 -12.45
CA VAL A 74 -1.02 -11.47 -13.50
C VAL A 74 -2.32 -11.66 -14.29
N ASN A 75 -3.48 -11.54 -13.62
CA ASN A 75 -4.77 -11.97 -14.18
C ASN A 75 -5.69 -10.81 -14.61
N ARG A 76 -5.35 -9.57 -14.27
CA ARG A 76 -6.17 -8.36 -14.54
C ARG A 76 -5.33 -7.29 -15.25
N SER A 77 -5.98 -6.51 -16.11
CA SER A 77 -5.34 -5.46 -16.91
C SER A 77 -5.55 -4.05 -16.35
N GLU A 78 -6.42 -3.90 -15.34
CA GLU A 78 -6.74 -2.61 -14.72
C GLU A 78 -5.53 -1.97 -14.01
N GLY A 79 -4.63 -2.80 -13.48
CA GLY A 79 -3.43 -2.34 -12.77
C GLY A 79 -3.73 -1.70 -11.42
N CYS A 80 -2.80 -0.84 -10.97
CA CYS A 80 -2.89 -0.04 -9.76
C CYS A 80 -2.51 1.42 -10.04
N THR A 81 -2.83 2.30 -9.10
CA THR A 81 -2.39 3.70 -9.10
C THR A 81 -1.23 3.89 -8.12
N VAL A 82 -0.61 5.08 -8.13
CA VAL A 82 0.48 5.42 -7.20
C VAL A 82 0.07 5.26 -5.73
N LYS A 83 -1.24 5.38 -5.45
CA LYS A 83 -1.82 5.16 -4.11
C LYS A 83 -1.55 3.77 -3.56
N ALA A 84 -1.42 2.74 -4.42
CA ALA A 84 -1.09 1.40 -3.97
C ALA A 84 0.26 1.37 -3.25
N PHE A 85 1.26 2.04 -3.82
CA PHE A 85 2.60 2.12 -3.26
C PHE A 85 2.64 3.05 -2.04
N GLU A 86 2.10 4.28 -2.16
CA GLU A 86 2.08 5.26 -1.05
C GLU A 86 1.37 4.70 0.19
N LYS A 87 0.20 4.08 0.02
CA LYS A 87 -0.54 3.52 1.16
C LYS A 87 0.09 2.25 1.72
N ALA A 88 0.73 1.43 0.87
CA ALA A 88 1.50 0.30 1.35
C ALA A 88 2.67 0.76 2.22
N MET A 89 3.32 1.88 1.88
CA MET A 89 4.36 2.51 2.71
C MET A 89 3.79 3.09 4.01
N GLN A 90 2.72 3.89 3.93
CA GLN A 90 2.07 4.50 5.10
C GLN A 90 1.56 3.49 6.14
N ASN A 91 1.13 2.31 5.68
CA ASN A 91 0.64 1.23 6.53
C ASN A 91 1.71 0.15 6.82
N SER A 92 3.00 0.47 6.61
CA SER A 92 4.14 -0.40 6.92
C SER A 92 4.16 -1.75 6.19
N HIS A 93 3.47 -1.84 5.05
CA HIS A 93 3.44 -3.03 4.19
C HIS A 93 4.63 -3.04 3.22
N LEU A 94 5.84 -2.95 3.77
CA LEU A 94 7.11 -2.81 3.03
C LEU A 94 7.31 -3.88 1.95
N ARG A 95 6.90 -5.12 2.23
CA ARG A 95 6.98 -6.23 1.25
C ARG A 95 6.12 -5.98 0.00
N VAL A 96 4.98 -5.33 0.16
CA VAL A 96 4.11 -4.94 -0.97
C VAL A 96 4.70 -3.73 -1.67
N ALA A 97 5.12 -2.71 -0.92
CA ALA A 97 5.72 -1.51 -1.48
C ALA A 97 6.94 -1.83 -2.34
N TRP A 98 7.87 -2.64 -1.81
CA TRP A 98 9.02 -3.17 -2.55
C TRP A 98 8.61 -3.90 -3.82
N TRP A 99 7.63 -4.79 -3.71
CA TRP A 99 7.16 -5.57 -4.85
C TRP A 99 6.58 -4.65 -5.93
N LEU A 100 5.80 -3.63 -5.56
CA LEU A 100 5.26 -2.64 -6.50
C LEU A 100 6.37 -1.80 -7.13
N HIS A 101 7.32 -1.30 -6.34
CA HIS A 101 8.44 -0.51 -6.84
C HIS A 101 9.27 -1.28 -7.88
N ALA A 102 9.57 -2.56 -7.61
CA ALA A 102 10.29 -3.44 -8.53
C ALA A 102 9.56 -3.70 -9.87
N ARG A 103 8.29 -3.29 -10.02
CA ARG A 103 7.49 -3.41 -11.26
C ARG A 103 7.09 -2.06 -11.84
N TYR A 104 7.02 -1.03 -11.01
CA TYR A 104 6.72 0.34 -11.39
C TYR A 104 7.84 1.29 -10.92
N PRO A 105 9.03 1.28 -11.57
CA PRO A 105 10.17 2.09 -11.14
C PRO A 105 9.91 3.61 -11.16
N LYS A 106 8.88 4.04 -11.89
CA LYS A 106 8.44 5.45 -11.95
C LYS A 106 7.81 5.93 -10.65
N TRP A 107 7.38 5.01 -9.78
CA TRP A 107 6.81 5.35 -8.48
C TRP A 107 7.96 5.51 -7.49
N ASN A 108 8.54 6.70 -7.52
CA ASN A 108 9.51 7.14 -6.53
C ASN A 108 8.76 7.85 -5.39
N PRO A 109 8.89 7.42 -4.13
CA PRO A 109 8.31 8.17 -3.02
C PRO A 109 8.95 9.56 -2.93
N SER A 110 8.13 10.59 -2.72
CA SER A 110 8.60 11.83 -2.13
C SER A 110 8.44 11.72 -0.61
N ILE A 111 9.50 12.03 0.14
CA ILE A 111 9.47 11.94 1.60
C ILE A 111 8.36 12.83 2.19
N ASP A 112 8.11 13.99 1.59
CA ASP A 112 7.04 14.95 1.94
C ASP A 112 5.64 14.34 1.87
N THR A 113 5.44 13.37 0.97
CA THR A 113 4.14 12.72 0.75
C THR A 113 3.90 11.52 1.66
N LEU A 114 4.94 11.00 2.29
CA LEU A 114 4.88 9.70 2.95
C LEU A 114 4.20 9.70 4.32
N GLN A 115 3.91 10.86 4.94
CA GLN A 115 3.20 11.00 6.23
C GLN A 115 3.54 9.86 7.21
N ILE A 116 4.83 9.58 7.40
CA ILE A 116 5.29 8.41 8.16
C ILE A 116 4.87 8.60 9.62
N LYS A 117 4.07 7.69 10.15
CA LYS A 117 3.58 7.74 11.53
C LYS A 117 4.15 6.57 12.34
N PRO A 118 4.36 6.74 13.67
CA PRO A 118 4.67 5.63 14.57
C PRO A 118 3.61 4.51 14.45
N PRO A 119 3.94 3.22 14.65
CA PRO A 119 5.15 2.71 15.31
C PRO A 119 6.31 2.20 14.42
N ASP A 120 6.11 1.96 13.12
CA ASP A 120 7.12 1.29 12.26
C ASP A 120 8.00 2.27 11.47
N GLN A 121 8.17 3.47 12.01
CA GLN A 121 8.86 4.59 11.38
C GLN A 121 10.31 4.23 11.03
N PHE A 122 11.03 3.58 11.95
CA PHE A 122 12.40 3.15 11.73
C PHE A 122 12.53 2.14 10.58
N ASP A 123 11.63 1.15 10.50
CA ASP A 123 11.66 0.13 9.44
C ASP A 123 11.40 0.76 8.06
N ILE A 124 10.50 1.75 8.00
CA ILE A 124 10.24 2.51 6.78
C ILE A 124 11.48 3.31 6.37
N LEU A 125 12.14 3.99 7.31
CA LEU A 125 13.36 4.76 7.02
C LEU A 125 14.52 3.87 6.57
N LEU A 126 14.71 2.73 7.24
CA LEU A 126 15.70 1.75 6.84
C LEU A 126 15.42 1.23 5.42
N PHE A 127 14.16 0.92 5.11
CA PHE A 127 13.73 0.49 3.79
C PHE A 127 13.97 1.55 2.72
N LEU A 128 13.69 2.82 3.04
CA LEU A 128 13.91 3.94 2.14
C LEU A 128 15.40 4.15 1.85
N ASP A 129 16.25 4.13 2.87
CA ASP A 129 17.69 4.22 2.71
C ASP A 129 18.28 3.06 1.88
N GLU A 130 17.83 1.82 2.13
CA GLU A 130 18.35 0.65 1.42
C GLU A 130 17.97 0.65 -0.07
N HIS A 131 16.77 1.12 -0.41
CA HIS A 131 16.23 0.98 -1.76
C HIS A 131 16.13 2.29 -2.56
N PHE A 132 16.29 3.44 -1.91
CA PHE A 132 16.19 4.77 -2.52
C PHE A 132 17.35 5.67 -2.02
N PRO A 133 18.59 5.43 -2.46
CA PRO A 133 19.80 6.02 -1.87
C PRO A 133 19.89 7.56 -1.94
N ASN A 134 19.13 8.20 -2.83
CA ASN A 134 19.11 9.67 -2.99
C ASN A 134 17.85 10.32 -2.40
N ILE A 135 17.02 9.56 -1.67
CA ILE A 135 15.75 10.09 -1.14
C ILE A 135 15.97 11.19 -0.09
N TYR A 136 17.16 11.26 0.50
CA TYR A 136 17.55 12.22 1.52
C TYR A 136 18.42 13.37 1.00
N ASP A 137 18.79 13.37 -0.29
CA ASP A 137 19.65 14.42 -0.88
C ASP A 137 18.86 15.72 -1.08
N THR A 138 18.77 16.55 -0.03
CA THR A 138 18.20 17.89 -0.13
C THR A 138 19.24 18.90 -0.61
N GLN A 139 19.37 19.06 -1.92
CA GLN A 139 20.05 20.25 -2.47
C GLN A 139 19.11 21.48 -2.59
N ASP A 140 17.79 21.31 -2.40
CA ASP A 140 16.78 22.31 -2.78
C ASP A 140 15.79 22.74 -1.66
N TYR A 141 15.95 22.28 -0.41
CA TYR A 141 14.95 22.54 0.63
C TYR A 141 15.50 23.39 1.77
N ASP A 142 14.86 24.55 2.00
CA ASP A 142 15.05 25.43 3.17
C ASP A 142 14.53 24.80 4.49
N GLN A 143 13.85 23.64 4.41
CA GLN A 143 13.45 22.85 5.58
C GLN A 143 14.19 21.50 5.60
N PRO A 144 14.80 21.12 6.74
CA PRO A 144 15.43 19.81 6.84
C PRO A 144 14.34 18.73 6.71
N VAL A 145 14.62 17.68 5.92
CA VAL A 145 13.81 16.44 5.78
C VAL A 145 13.24 15.94 7.11
N LEU A 146 13.93 16.23 8.20
CA LEU A 146 13.55 15.95 9.57
C LEU A 146 12.18 16.50 9.99
N ALA A 147 11.74 17.67 9.50
CA ALA A 147 10.44 18.26 9.85
C ALA A 147 9.25 17.39 9.38
N VAL A 148 9.48 16.53 8.38
CA VAL A 148 8.50 15.59 7.82
C VAL A 148 8.54 14.23 8.51
N VAL A 149 9.70 13.86 9.06
CA VAL A 149 10.01 12.46 9.38
C VAL A 149 9.73 12.09 10.82
N THR A 150 9.73 12.99 11.80
CA THR A 150 9.65 12.61 13.22
C THR A 150 8.76 13.54 14.04
N GLU A 151 7.67 13.01 14.60
CA GLU A 151 7.27 13.49 15.93
C GLU A 151 8.37 13.09 16.93
N PRO A 152 8.69 13.93 17.94
CA PRO A 152 9.87 13.79 18.80
C PRO A 152 9.97 12.50 19.64
N ASP A 153 8.96 11.63 19.57
CA ASP A 153 8.83 10.45 20.42
C ASP A 153 9.71 9.25 20.00
N ASP A 154 10.19 9.18 18.75
CA ASP A 154 11.11 8.11 18.30
C ASP A 154 12.58 8.57 18.26
N ARG A 155 13.21 8.55 19.44
CA ARG A 155 14.64 8.89 19.60
C ARG A 155 15.57 7.97 18.80
N HIS A 156 15.20 6.72 18.53
CA HIS A 156 16.08 5.78 17.82
C HIS A 156 16.17 6.13 16.34
N ALA A 157 15.03 6.41 15.70
CA ALA A 157 15.00 6.88 14.31
C ALA A 157 15.75 8.21 14.12
N MET A 158 15.57 9.13 15.07
CA MET A 158 16.27 10.43 15.09
C MET A 158 17.79 10.29 15.19
N THR A 159 18.28 9.48 16.15
CA THR A 159 19.72 9.25 16.31
C THR A 159 20.33 8.61 15.07
N TRP A 160 19.66 7.60 14.49
CA TRP A 160 20.13 6.94 13.28
C TRP A 160 20.20 7.90 12.08
N MET A 161 19.17 8.71 11.85
CA MET A 161 19.18 9.72 10.77
C MET A 161 20.31 10.75 10.96
N ARG A 162 20.52 11.22 12.20
CA ARG A 162 21.59 12.17 12.53
C ARG A 162 22.97 11.59 12.26
N GLU A 163 23.23 10.37 12.72
CA GLU A 163 24.53 9.71 12.56
C GLU A 163 24.85 9.33 11.11
N LYS A 164 23.84 8.85 10.36
CA LYS A 164 24.05 8.29 9.02
C LYS A 164 24.02 9.34 7.90
N HIS A 165 23.12 10.31 7.98
CA HIS A 165 22.90 11.30 6.92
C HIS A 165 23.34 12.72 7.30
N ASN A 166 23.94 12.92 8.48
CA ASN A 166 24.42 14.23 8.98
C ASN A 166 23.34 15.32 8.97
N ILE A 167 22.08 14.92 9.17
CA ILE A 167 20.94 15.84 9.21
C ILE A 167 20.95 16.56 10.56
N ILE A 168 21.09 17.88 10.55
CA ILE A 168 21.09 18.71 11.77
C ILE A 168 19.66 18.76 12.32
N ILE A 169 19.51 18.33 13.57
CA ILE A 169 18.28 18.40 14.33
C ILE A 169 18.41 19.63 15.22
N GLU A 170 17.69 20.70 14.92
CA GLU A 170 17.55 21.78 15.89
C GLU A 170 16.63 21.28 17.01
N ASP A 171 17.21 21.03 18.18
CA ASP A 171 16.43 20.75 19.38
C ASP A 171 15.61 22.01 19.69
N HIS A 172 14.32 22.02 19.32
CA HIS A 172 13.38 22.97 19.91
C HIS A 172 13.10 22.51 21.34
N ASP A 173 13.89 23.04 22.27
CA ASP A 173 13.59 23.02 23.71
C ASP A 173 12.22 23.71 23.94
N PRO A 174 11.35 23.17 24.82
CA PRO A 174 9.93 23.54 24.92
C PRO A 174 9.67 24.96 25.45
#